data_AF-A0A9Q0S0Q2-F1
#
_entry.id   AF-A0A9Q0S0Q2-F1
#
_cell.length_a   1.000
_cell.length_b   1.000
_cell.length_c   1.000
_cell.angle_alpha   90.00
_cell.angle_beta   90.00
_cell.angle_gamma   90.00
#
_symmetry.space_group_name_H-M   'P 1'
#
loop_
_entity.id
_entity.type
_entity.pdbx_description
1 polymer ?
#
loop_
_entity_poly.entity_id
_entity_poly.type
_entity_poly.pdbx_seq_one_letter_code
_entity_poly.pdbx_strand_id
1 'polypeptide(L)' 'MSHSNEPRISEAQLDLTSEQNGGVLKEIVTAGKYDGKPIPDDGVLIHVTGSLKVDGKVFFDTRKMG' A
#
# COMPACT_ATOMS: atom_id res chain seq x y z
N MET A 1 0.69 -0.57 -19.25
CA MET A 1 0.30 0.74 -18.68
C MET A 1 1.27 1.08 -17.57
N SER A 2 2.21 2.00 -17.82
CA SER A 2 3.19 2.47 -16.84
C SER A 2 2.51 3.37 -15.82
N HIS A 3 2.49 2.98 -14.55
CA HIS A 3 2.13 3.90 -13.48
C HIS A 3 3.37 4.74 -13.17
N SER A 4 3.27 6.05 -13.39
CA SER A 4 4.32 7.03 -13.07
C SER A 4 4.62 7.02 -11.56
N ASN A 5 5.91 7.12 -11.24
CA ASN A 5 6.45 7.03 -9.88
C ASN A 5 6.48 8.42 -9.18
N GLU A 6 5.48 9.27 -9.46
CA GLU A 6 5.39 10.59 -8.84
C GLU A 6 4.85 10.46 -7.40
N PRO A 7 5.37 11.27 -6.44
CA PRO A 7 4.86 11.30 -5.09
C PRO A 7 3.43 11.86 -5.09
N ARG A 8 2.46 10.96 -4.98
CA ARG A 8 1.04 11.30 -4.86
C ARG A 8 0.77 11.70 -3.41
N ILE A 9 0.94 12.98 -3.11
CA ILE A 9 0.47 13.56 -1.84
C ILE A 9 -1.01 13.89 -2.03
N SER A 10 -1.90 12.96 -1.66
CA SER A 10 -3.27 13.34 -1.31
C SER A 10 -3.30 13.74 0.17
N GLU A 11 -3.98 14.84 0.50
CA GLU A 11 -3.90 15.48 1.82
C GLU A 11 -4.64 14.74 2.96
N ALA A 12 -5.15 13.52 2.73
CA ALA A 12 -5.81 12.74 3.78
C ALA A 12 -5.39 11.27 3.74
N GLN A 13 -4.17 10.99 4.22
CA GLN A 13 -3.79 9.64 4.56
C GLN A 13 -4.45 9.25 5.88
N LEU A 14 -5.07 8.07 5.93
CA LEU A 14 -5.67 7.51 7.14
C LEU A 14 -4.58 6.82 7.96
N ASP A 15 -4.38 7.25 9.20
CA ASP A 15 -3.53 6.55 10.16
C ASP A 15 -4.27 5.32 10.73
N LEU A 16 -3.72 4.14 10.45
CA LEU A 16 -4.26 2.86 10.89
C LEU A 16 -3.74 2.42 12.26
N THR A 17 -2.82 3.16 12.86
CA THR A 17 -2.28 2.82 14.18
C THR A 17 -3.30 3.12 15.27
N SER A 18 -3.43 2.22 16.24
CA SER A 18 -4.34 2.42 17.38
C SER A 18 -3.99 3.65 18.21
N GLU A 19 -2.69 3.99 18.26
CA GLU A 19 -2.16 5.14 18.99
C GLU A 19 -2.23 6.45 18.18
N GLN A 20 -2.59 6.39 16.89
CA GLN A 20 -2.58 7.53 15.97
C GLN A 20 -1.20 8.24 15.94
N ASN A 21 -0.14 7.45 15.87
CA ASN A 21 1.24 7.90 16.00
C ASN A 21 1.97 8.09 14.66
N GLY A 22 1.26 7.93 13.53
CA GLY A 22 1.79 8.08 12.18
C GLY A 22 2.64 6.92 11.68
N GLY A 23 2.67 5.79 12.40
CA GLY A 23 3.50 4.63 12.03
C GLY A 23 3.03 3.86 10.79
N VAL A 24 1.72 3.83 10.53
CA VAL A 24 1.12 3.15 9.36
C VAL A 24 0.05 4.04 8.74
N LEU A 25 0.38 4.64 7.60
CA LEU A 25 -0.51 5.53 6.86
C LEU A 25 -1.05 4.84 5.60
N LYS A 26 -2.34 5.00 5.33
CA LYS A 26 -3.03 4.37 4.20
C LYS A 26 -3.70 5.41 3.31
N GLU A 27 -3.58 5.18 2.01
CA GLU A 27 -4.40 5.80 0.96
C GLU A 27 -5.05 4.68 0.12
N ILE A 28 -6.30 4.90 -0.31
CA ILE A 28 -6.95 4.03 -1.30
C ILE A 28 -6.68 4.60 -2.70
N VAL A 29 -5.74 3.99 -3.43
CA VAL A 29 -5.43 4.39 -4.82
C VAL A 29 -6.57 4.04 -5.77
N THR A 30 -7.11 2.84 -5.63
CA THR A 30 -8.27 2.35 -6.40
C THR A 30 -9.19 1.61 -5.45
N ALA A 31 -10.45 2.01 -5.38
CA ALA A 31 -11.44 1.36 -4.53
C ALA A 31 -11.71 -0.08 -4.99
N GLY A 32 -11.89 -0.98 -4.03
CA GLY A 32 -12.35 -2.34 -4.29
C GLY A 32 -13.82 -2.35 -4.73
N LYS A 33 -14.25 -3.45 -5.36
CA LYS A 33 -15.63 -3.61 -5.84
C LYS A 33 -16.62 -4.00 -4.73
N TYR A 34 -16.13 -4.66 -3.68
CA TYR A 34 -16.95 -5.25 -2.61
C TYR A 34 -16.46 -4.76 -1.25
N ASP A 35 -17.34 -4.79 -0.25
CA ASP A 35 -17.07 -4.28 1.11
C ASP A 35 -16.49 -5.33 2.07
N GLY A 36 -16.42 -6.60 1.64
CA GLY A 36 -15.84 -7.68 2.42
C GLY A 36 -14.36 -7.43 2.73
N LYS A 37 -13.95 -7.67 3.98
CA LYS A 37 -12.57 -7.53 4.44
C LYS A 37 -12.08 -8.90 4.94
N PRO A 38 -10.80 -9.24 4.70
CA PRO A 38 -10.24 -10.44 5.29
C PRO A 38 -10.26 -10.35 6.82
N ILE A 39 -10.52 -11.47 7.47
CA ILE A 39 -10.46 -11.62 8.93
C ILE A 39 -9.14 -12.30 9.33
N PRO A 40 -8.79 -12.33 10.63
CA PRO A 40 -7.63 -13.11 11.07
C PRO A 40 -7.70 -14.56 10.56
N ASP A 41 -6.53 -15.09 10.21
CA ASP A 41 -6.31 -16.45 9.65
C ASP A 41 -6.79 -16.69 8.20
N ASP A 42 -7.36 -15.69 7.52
CA ASP A 42 -7.64 -15.78 6.08
C ASP A 42 -6.35 -15.84 5.24
N GLY A 43 -6.32 -16.74 4.25
CA GLY A 43 -5.33 -16.70 3.18
C GLY A 43 -5.61 -15.55 2.22
N VAL A 44 -4.64 -14.67 2.00
CA VAL A 44 -4.78 -13.51 1.10
C VAL A 44 -3.81 -13.60 -0.08
N LEU A 45 -4.31 -13.31 -1.29
CA LEU A 45 -3.48 -13.14 -2.48
C LEU A 45 -3.23 -11.65 -2.71
N ILE A 46 -1.97 -11.26 -2.80
CA ILE A 46 -1.56 -9.86 -2.96
C ILE A 46 -0.55 -9.69 -4.09
N HIS A 47 -0.56 -8.50 -4.69
CA HIS A 47 0.60 -7.98 -5.42
C HIS A 47 1.12 -6.78 -4.66
N VAL A 48 2.41 -6.78 -4.31
CA VAL A 48 3.01 -5.72 -3.50
C VAL A 48 4.36 -5.28 -4.08
N THR A 49 4.60 -3.98 -3.98
CA THR A 49 5.88 -3.34 -4.29
C THR A 49 6.33 -2.57 -3.04
N GLY A 50 7.55 -2.81 -2.58
CA GLY A 50 8.18 -2.13 -1.47
C GLY A 50 9.30 -1.20 -1.96
N SER A 51 9.27 0.06 -1.51
CA SER A 51 10.27 1.08 -1.84
C SER A 51 10.73 1.87 -0.61
N LEU A 52 11.97 2.33 -0.62
CA LEU A 52 12.49 3.21 0.42
C LEU A 52 11.97 4.64 0.22
N LYS A 53 11.55 5.31 1.30
CA LYS A 53 11.07 6.70 1.25
C LYS A 53 12.16 7.71 0.88
N VAL A 54 13.41 7.43 1.26
CA VAL A 54 14.54 8.36 1.11
C VAL A 54 14.93 8.62 -0.35
N ASP A 55 14.85 7.59 -1.20
CA ASP A 55 15.33 7.63 -2.59
C ASP A 55 14.37 6.99 -3.60
N GLY A 56 13.23 6.46 -3.15
CA GLY A 56 12.26 5.77 -4.00
C GLY A 56 12.74 4.41 -4.52
N LYS A 57 13.90 3.90 -4.07
CA LYS A 57 14.46 2.64 -4.56
C LYS A 57 13.54 1.48 -4.22
N VAL A 58 13.08 0.77 -5.24
CA VAL A 58 12.33 -0.48 -5.08
C VAL A 58 13.27 -1.58 -4.61
N PHE A 59 12.95 -2.21 -3.48
CA PHE A 59 13.71 -3.34 -2.94
C PHE A 59 12.95 -4.66 -3.03
N PHE A 60 11.63 -4.62 -3.26
CA PHE A 60 10.78 -5.80 -3.38
C PHE A 60 9.64 -5.54 -4.37
N ASP A 61 9.35 -6.48 -5.26
CA ASP A 61 8.22 -6.39 -6.19
C ASP A 61 7.77 -7.79 -6.59
N THR A 62 6.59 -8.22 -6.12
CA THR A 62 6.07 -9.57 -6.40
C THR A 62 5.81 -9.80 -7.88
N ARG A 63 5.67 -8.75 -8.69
CA ARG A 63 5.45 -8.88 -10.13
C ARG A 63 6.75 -9.10 -10.92
N LYS A 64 7.90 -8.88 -10.29
CA LYS A 64 9.24 -9.06 -10.87
C LYS A 64 9.97 -10.29 -10.34
N MET A 65 9.38 -10.97 -9.35
CA MET A 65 9.84 -12.26 -8.88
C MET A 65 9.31 -13.32 -9.86
N GLY A 66 10.11 -13.62 -10.88
CA GLY A 66 9.89 -14.67 -11.87
C GLY A 66 11.09 -15.59 -11.95
#